data_AF-A0A0M4PZT4-F1
#
_entry.id   AF-A0A0M4PZT4-F1
#
_cell.length_a   1.000
_cell.length_b   1.000
_cell.length_c   1.000
_cell.angle_alpha   90.00
_cell.angle_beta   90.00
_cell.angle_gamma   90.00
#
_symmetry.space_group_name_H-M   'P 1'
#
loop_
_entity.id
_entity.type
_entity.pdbx_description
1 polymer ?
#
loop_
_entity_poly.entity_id
_entity_poly.type
_entity_poly.pdbx_seq_one_letter_code
_entity_poly.pdbx_strand_id
1 'polypeptide(L)' 'MTGTRWLTTAQVAQLCNVRPATVRSWVRRGHVQRGPDGRVNAVSLLRYLDRQRTAPAAGSG' A
#
# COMPACT_ATOMS: atom_id res chain seq x y z
N MET A 1 -8.51 -3.18 -19.22
CA MET A 1 -8.28 -4.53 -18.64
C MET A 1 -7.54 -4.37 -17.31
N THR A 2 -8.24 -4.21 -16.19
CA THR A 2 -7.59 -4.12 -14.86
C THR A 2 -7.73 -5.46 -14.17
N GLY A 3 -6.93 -6.45 -14.59
CA GLY A 3 -6.82 -7.70 -13.85
C GLY A 3 -6.34 -7.40 -12.43
N THR A 4 -7.01 -7.95 -11.42
CA THR A 4 -6.63 -7.77 -10.02
C THR A 4 -5.21 -8.29 -9.81
N ARG A 5 -4.23 -7.39 -9.78
CA ARG A 5 -2.83 -7.74 -9.58
C ARG A 5 -2.55 -7.85 -8.09
N TRP A 6 -2.11 -9.02 -7.68
CA TRP A 6 -1.69 -9.31 -6.32
C TRP A 6 -0.17 -9.18 -6.21
N LEU A 7 0.31 -8.44 -5.22
CA LEU A 7 1.73 -8.17 -5.01
C LEU A 7 2.17 -8.70 -3.65
N THR A 8 3.38 -9.26 -3.56
CA THR A 8 3.96 -9.60 -2.25
C THR A 8 4.36 -8.33 -1.50
N THR A 9 4.50 -8.43 -0.18
CA THR A 9 5.01 -7.31 0.65
C THR A 9 6.37 -6.80 0.16
N ALA A 10 7.24 -7.69 -0.33
CA ALA A 10 8.54 -7.33 -0.88
C ALA A 10 8.41 -6.56 -2.20
N GLN A 11 7.52 -6.98 -3.11
CA GLN A 11 7.25 -6.26 -4.35
C GLN A 11 6.69 -4.86 -4.08
N VAL A 12 5.74 -4.74 -3.14
CA VAL A 12 5.20 -3.43 -2.73
C VAL A 12 6.29 -2.55 -2.12
N ALA A 13 7.13 -3.11 -1.27
CA ALA A 13 8.25 -2.40 -0.65
C ALA A 13 9.20 -1.83 -1.71
N GLN A 14 9.56 -2.64 -2.70
CA GLN A 14 10.42 -2.23 -3.81
C GLN A 14 9.76 -1.16 -4.70
N LEU A 15 8.48 -1.34 -5.06
CA LEU A 15 7.74 -0.37 -5.89
C LEU A 15 7.58 0.99 -5.22
N CYS A 16 7.37 1.01 -3.90
CA CYS A 16 7.18 2.23 -3.13
C CYS A 16 8.49 2.77 -2.53
N ASN A 17 9.63 2.10 -2.75
CA ASN A 17 10.91 2.39 -2.12
C ASN A 17 10.82 2.55 -0.58
N VAL A 18 10.10 1.63 0.07
CA VAL A 18 9.94 1.59 1.54
C VAL A 18 10.44 0.28 2.12
N ARG A 19 10.63 0.24 3.44
CA ARG A 19 10.94 -1.01 4.13
C ARG A 19 9.71 -1.94 4.14
N PRO A 20 9.87 -3.28 4.04
CA PRO A 20 8.76 -4.22 4.16
C PRO A 20 7.96 -4.08 5.46
N ALA A 21 8.60 -3.65 6.54
CA ALA A 21 7.93 -3.34 7.80
C ALA A 21 6.90 -2.20 7.67
N THR A 22 7.19 -1.18 6.84
CA THR A 22 6.26 -0.09 6.55
C THR A 22 5.03 -0.60 5.83
N VAL A 23 5.21 -1.48 4.84
CA VAL A 23 4.10 -2.12 4.13
C VAL A 23 3.24 -2.96 5.08
N ARG A 24 3.87 -3.74 5.97
CA ARG A 24 3.14 -4.50 7.01
C ARG A 24 2.34 -3.57 7.93
N SER A 25 2.89 -2.40 8.29
CA SER A 25 2.18 -1.39 9.08
C SER A 25 0.94 -0.89 8.35
N TRP A 26 1.02 -0.63 7.05
CA TRP A 26 -0.16 -0.22 6.26
C TRP A 26 -1.25 -1.29 6.25
N VAL A 27 -0.88 -2.56 6.09
CA VAL A 27 -1.83 -3.68 6.14
C VAL A 27 -2.44 -3.82 7.54
N ARG A 28 -1.62 -3.76 8.60
CA ARG A 28 -2.09 -3.84 10.00
C ARG A 28 -3.03 -2.71 10.37
N ARG A 29 -2.81 -1.52 9.83
CA ARG A 29 -3.67 -0.33 10.02
C ARG A 29 -4.92 -0.33 9.13
N GLY A 30 -5.09 -1.33 8.26
CA GLY A 30 -6.24 -1.42 7.35
C GLY A 30 -6.19 -0.43 6.18
N HIS A 31 -5.04 0.19 5.91
CA HIS A 31 -4.89 1.11 4.77
C HIS A 31 -4.85 0.39 3.43
N VAL A 32 -4.35 -0.85 3.41
CA VAL A 32 -4.25 -1.68 2.20
C VAL A 32 -4.84 -3.06 2.47
N GLN A 33 -5.65 -3.54 1.53
CA GLN A 33 -6.22 -4.89 1.63
C GLN A 33 -5.17 -5.94 1.27
N ARG A 34 -5.13 -6.99 2.10
CA ARG A 34 -4.44 -8.24 1.80
C ARG A 34 -5.44 -9.33 1.42
N GLY A 35 -5.08 -10.17 0.47
CA GLY A 35 -5.81 -11.38 0.11
C GLY A 35 -5.51 -12.54 1.06
N PRO A 36 -6.18 -13.69 0.88
CA PRO A 36 -6.00 -14.89 1.71
C PRO A 36 -4.54 -15.37 1.72
N ASP A 37 -3.81 -15.21 0.61
CA ASP A 37 -2.41 -15.63 0.48
C ASP A 37 -1.39 -14.64 1.08
N GLY A 38 -1.87 -13.61 1.80
CA GLY A 38 -1.02 -12.54 2.36
C GLY A 38 -0.51 -11.53 1.33
N ARG A 39 -0.93 -11.63 0.06
CA ARG A 39 -0.59 -10.69 -1.01
C ARG A 39 -1.44 -9.42 -0.91
N VAL A 40 -0.84 -8.28 -1.24
CA VAL A 40 -1.48 -6.96 -1.26
C VAL A 40 -2.20 -6.77 -2.59
N ASN A 41 -3.44 -6.27 -2.53
CA ASN A 41 -4.19 -5.88 -3.71
C ASN A 41 -3.62 -4.57 -4.29
N ALA A 42 -3.16 -4.60 -5.54
CA ALA A 42 -2.56 -3.43 -6.19
C ALA A 42 -3.53 -2.25 -6.31
N VAL A 43 -4.83 -2.49 -6.50
CA VAL A 43 -5.84 -1.41 -6.59
C VAL A 43 -5.98 -0.70 -5.25
N SER A 44 -6.07 -1.45 -4.15
CA SER A 44 -6.15 -0.87 -2.80
C SER A 44 -4.87 -0.12 -2.43
N LEU A 45 -3.70 -0.60 -2.87
CA LEU A 45 -2.43 0.10 -2.72
C LEU A 45 -2.42 1.43 -3.48
N LEU A 46 -2.82 1.43 -4.76
CA LEU A 46 -2.87 2.64 -5.57
C LEU A 46 -3.79 3.70 -4.97
N ARG A 47 -4.99 3.29 -4.51
CA ARG A 47 -5.93 4.20 -3.82
C ARG A 47 -5.34 4.78 -2.53
N TYR A 48 -4.60 3.97 -1.78
CA TYR A 48 -3.93 4.45 -0.56
C TYR A 48 -2.83 5.45 -0.88
N LEU A 49 -1.98 5.17 -1.87
CA LEU A 49 -0.91 6.08 -2.28
C LEU A 49 -1.46 7.39 -2.84
N ASP A 50 -2.53 7.32 -3.63
CA ASP A 50 -3.21 8.51 -4.16
C ASP A 50 -3.78 9.39 -3.04
N ARG A 51 -4.42 8.78 -2.03
CA ARG A 51 -4.86 9.47 -0.81
C ARG A 51 -3.70 10.13 -0.05
N GLN A 52 -2.55 9.47 0.04
CA GLN A 52 -1.37 10.03 0.71
C GLN A 52 -0.77 11.21 -0.06
N ARG A 53 -0.85 11.20 -1.40
CA ARG A 53 -0.39 12.31 -2.26
C ARG A 53 -1.33 13.52 -2.24
N THR A 54 -2.62 13.28 -2.06
CA THR A 54 -3.67 14.31 -2.06
C THR A 54 -4.00 14.84 -0.66
N ALA A 55 -3.55 14.15 0.39
CA ALA A 55 -3.60 14.71 1.74
C ALA A 55 -2.79 16.02 1.74
N PRO A 56 -3.41 17.17 2.07
CA PRO A 56 -2.65 18.39 2.26
C PRO A 56 -1.60 18.12 3.35
N ALA A 57 -0.41 18.68 3.19
CA ALA A 57 0.71 18.61 4.14
C ALA A 57 0.37 19.31 5.47
N ALA A 58 -0.74 18.93 6.11
CA ALA A 58 -1.17 19.42 7.39
C ALA A 58 -0.33 18.73 8.46
N GLY A 59 0.73 19.42 8.88
CA GLY A 59 1.54 19.03 10.03
C GLY A 59 3.03 19.27 9.85
N SER A 60 3.42 20.50 9.56
CA SER A 60 4.68 21.04 10.10
C SER A 60 4.26 22.02 11.18
N GLY A 61 4.23 21.51 12.41
CA GLY A 61 4.27 22.32 13.63
C GLY A 61 5.69 22.39 14.14
#